data_AF-A0A8T1SW09-F1
#
_entry.id   AF-A0A8T1SW09-F1
#
_cell.length_a   1.000
_cell.length_b   1.000
_cell.length_c   1.000
_cell.angle_alpha   90.00
_cell.angle_beta   90.00
_cell.angle_gamma   90.00
#
_symmetry.space_group_name_H-M   'P 1'
#
loop_
_entity.id
_entity.type
_entity.pdbx_description
1 polymer ?
#
loop_
_entity_poly.entity_id
_entity_poly.type
_entity_poly.pdbx_seq_one_letter_code
_entity_poly.pdbx_strand_id
1 'polypeptide(L)'
;MDAERSAVVTCTGCAMFVFLPQDRSDFVCTKCKLISILEEKIQGLEKRVSTLHSIKENEEFLDRRQDRLQRAQCCEDSEQAAQRGQKTSEDNWRHVTSRRGKSMRQVHVQETHIQMSNRFHVLSTGTSAESGVNDASEGTEQKETPLIGRHEMHSPRDGGSTTTTPKRRRRVVVVGDSLLRGTESSICRPDRENREVCCLPGARIHDVTERLPRLIKPSDRYPFLLLHVGTNDTAKNDLERITADYVALGRRIKAFEAQVVFSSILPVAGKGRGRDRRIVEVNEWLRRWCRREGFGFFDHGMVFQEEGVLGRDGLHLTKRGKSIFGSRLANLVRRALN
;
A
#
# COMPACT_ATOMS: atom_id res chain seq x y z
N MET A 1 14.71 -72.22 2.78
CA MET A 1 13.86 -71.11 3.27
C MET A 1 14.75 -70.31 4.20
N ASP A 2 15.44 -69.31 3.66
CA ASP A 2 16.37 -68.51 4.44
C ASP A 2 15.57 -67.62 5.40
N ALA A 3 15.76 -67.84 6.69
CA ALA A 3 15.21 -66.97 7.72
C ALA A 3 15.93 -65.62 7.64
N GLU A 4 15.23 -64.59 7.16
CA GLU A 4 15.68 -63.19 7.21
C GLU A 4 16.05 -62.84 8.66
N ARG A 5 17.37 -62.78 8.94
CA ARG A 5 17.88 -62.31 10.23
C ARG A 5 17.56 -60.83 10.37
N SER A 6 16.50 -60.51 11.10
CA SER A 6 16.17 -59.14 11.48
C SER A 6 17.08 -58.71 12.64
N ALA A 7 17.86 -57.64 12.44
CA ALA A 7 18.68 -57.03 13.46
C ALA A 7 17.87 -56.00 14.25
N VAL A 8 18.05 -55.96 15.56
CA VAL A 8 17.48 -54.91 16.42
C VAL A 8 18.38 -53.68 16.30
N VAL A 9 17.87 -52.62 15.70
CA VAL A 9 18.61 -51.36 15.54
C VAL A 9 17.95 -50.29 16.41
N THR A 10 18.75 -49.54 17.15
CA THR A 10 18.27 -48.44 18.00
C THR A 10 18.43 -47.10 17.31
N CYS A 11 17.43 -46.24 17.43
CA CYS A 11 17.51 -44.86 16.95
C CYS A 11 18.52 -44.08 17.80
N THR A 12 19.54 -43.47 17.17
CA THR A 12 20.54 -42.68 17.88
C THR A 12 19.96 -41.42 18.54
N GLY A 13 18.83 -40.90 18.03
CA GLY A 13 18.19 -39.69 18.55
C GLY A 13 17.18 -39.90 19.70
N CYS A 14 16.52 -41.05 19.79
CA CYS A 14 15.51 -41.30 20.83
C CYS A 14 15.63 -42.66 21.53
N ALA A 15 16.67 -43.44 21.22
CA ALA A 15 16.92 -44.78 21.75
C ALA A 15 15.80 -45.82 21.52
N MET A 16 14.76 -45.48 20.74
CA MET A 16 13.70 -46.43 20.37
C MET A 16 14.23 -47.46 19.36
N PHE A 17 13.89 -48.73 19.57
CA PHE A 17 14.33 -49.82 18.71
C PHE A 17 13.37 -50.08 17.54
N VAL A 18 13.93 -50.52 16.41
CA VAL A 18 13.21 -50.95 15.21
C VAL A 18 13.89 -52.21 14.67
N PHE A 19 13.10 -53.15 14.15
CA PHE A 19 13.62 -54.32 13.45
C PHE A 19 13.92 -53.96 12.00
N LEU A 20 15.19 -54.04 11.60
CA LEU A 20 15.62 -53.79 10.23
C LEU A 20 16.30 -55.04 9.65
N PRO A 21 16.20 -55.27 8.32
CA PRO A 21 16.83 -56.42 7.66
C PRO A 21 18.37 -56.32 7.63
N GLN A 22 18.95 -55.20 8.05
CA GLN A 22 20.40 -54.97 8.14
C GLN A 22 20.71 -54.17 9.40
N ASP A 23 21.81 -54.53 10.08
CA ASP A 23 22.36 -53.74 11.17
C ASP A 23 22.94 -52.42 10.61
N ARG A 24 22.52 -51.29 11.19
CA ARG A 24 22.96 -49.94 10.80
C ARG A 24 23.20 -49.12 12.06
N SER A 25 24.47 -48.83 12.35
CA SER A 25 24.90 -48.08 13.54
C SER A 25 24.34 -46.66 13.62
N ASP A 26 24.01 -46.03 12.48
CA ASP A 26 23.66 -44.60 12.40
C ASP A 26 22.16 -44.37 12.10
N PHE A 27 21.29 -45.29 12.53
CA PHE A 27 19.87 -45.18 12.25
C PHE A 27 19.21 -44.05 13.03
N VAL A 28 18.48 -43.18 12.32
CA VAL A 28 17.60 -42.16 12.91
C VAL A 28 16.17 -42.43 12.45
N CYS A 29 15.25 -42.58 13.41
CA CYS A 29 13.85 -42.85 13.12
C CYS A 29 13.18 -41.64 12.43
N THR A 30 12.09 -41.89 11.71
CA THR A 30 11.35 -40.86 10.95
C THR A 30 10.83 -39.74 11.84
N LYS A 31 10.45 -40.04 13.10
CA LYS A 31 10.02 -39.03 14.07
C LYS A 31 11.18 -38.12 14.48
N CYS A 32 12.37 -38.66 14.78
CA CYS A 32 13.55 -37.86 15.09
C CYS A 32 13.98 -37.00 13.90
N LYS A 33 13.95 -37.55 12.67
CA LYS A 33 14.19 -36.76 11.44
C LYS A 33 13.19 -35.61 11.30
N LEU A 34 11.91 -35.85 11.58
CA LEU A 34 10.87 -34.82 11.51
C LEU A 34 11.08 -33.74 12.58
N ILE A 35 11.46 -34.13 13.80
CA ILE A 35 11.78 -33.19 14.88
C ILE A 35 12.95 -32.29 14.46
N SER A 36 14.05 -32.85 13.94
CA SER A 36 15.19 -32.04 13.47
C SER A 36 14.80 -31.05 12.37
N ILE A 37 13.96 -31.46 11.41
CA ILE A 37 13.45 -30.56 10.36
C ILE A 37 12.56 -29.46 10.95
N LEU A 38 11.73 -29.78 11.94
CA LEU A 38 10.88 -28.79 12.61
C LEU A 38 11.70 -27.81 13.43
N GLU A 39 12.71 -28.27 14.15
CA GLU A 39 13.67 -27.42 14.88
C GLU A 39 14.37 -26.45 13.93
N GLU A 40 14.87 -26.92 12.79
CA GLU A 40 15.48 -26.07 11.76
C GLU A 40 14.49 -25.01 11.23
N LYS A 41 13.24 -25.41 10.97
CA LYS A 41 12.20 -24.47 10.53
C LYS A 41 11.85 -23.45 11.60
N ILE A 42 11.78 -23.85 12.87
CA ILE A 42 11.50 -22.94 13.99
C ILE A 42 12.65 -21.94 14.13
N GLN A 43 13.90 -22.39 14.13
CA GLN A 43 15.07 -21.51 14.15
C GLN A 43 15.07 -20.54 12.97
N GLY A 44 14.73 -21.02 11.77
CA GLY A 44 14.58 -20.19 10.58
C GLY A 44 13.49 -19.12 10.73
N LEU A 45 12.35 -19.47 11.34
CA LEU A 45 11.26 -18.53 11.62
C LEU A 45 11.65 -17.52 12.70
N GLU A 46 12.26 -17.96 13.80
CA GLU A 46 12.76 -17.09 14.87
C GLU A 46 13.76 -16.07 14.34
N LYS A 47 14.71 -16.50 13.49
CA LYS A 47 15.65 -15.59 12.85
C LYS A 47 14.95 -14.56 11.95
N ARG A 48 13.93 -14.96 11.19
CA ARG A 48 13.14 -14.05 10.36
C ARG A 48 12.34 -13.06 11.20
N VAL A 49 11.73 -13.52 12.29
CA VAL A 49 10.99 -12.65 13.23
C VAL A 49 11.92 -11.66 13.92
N SER A 50 13.10 -12.11 14.38
CA SER A 50 14.12 -11.24 14.95
C SER A 50 14.60 -10.18 13.95
N THR A 51 14.81 -10.57 12.68
CA THR A 51 15.15 -9.63 11.61
C THR A 51 14.03 -8.60 11.40
N LEU A 52 12.77 -9.03 11.36
CA LEU A 52 11.62 -8.13 11.24
C LEU A 52 11.49 -7.19 12.44
N HIS A 53 11.78 -7.67 13.65
CA HIS A 53 11.78 -6.85 14.85
C HIS A 53 12.85 -5.76 14.76
N SER A 54 14.06 -6.11 14.35
CA SER A 54 15.15 -5.14 14.13
C SER A 54 14.81 -4.13 13.04
N ILE A 55 14.18 -4.56 11.94
CA ILE A 55 13.68 -3.64 10.90
C ILE A 55 12.64 -2.68 11.49
N LYS A 56 11.66 -3.19 12.24
CA LYS A 56 10.63 -2.35 12.87
C LYS A 56 11.23 -1.35 13.87
N GLU A 57 12.18 -1.78 14.69
CA GLU A 57 12.89 -0.89 15.62
C GLU A 57 13.66 0.22 14.89
N ASN A 58 14.30 -0.13 13.77
CA ASN A 58 14.99 0.84 12.91
C ASN A 58 14.00 1.81 12.25
N GLU A 59 12.85 1.33 11.77
CA GLU A 59 11.77 2.18 11.25
C GLU A 59 11.27 3.15 12.32
N GLU A 60 10.98 2.66 13.53
CA GLU A 60 10.56 3.49 14.65
C GLU A 60 11.65 4.50 15.07
N PHE A 61 12.93 4.13 15.01
CA PHE A 61 14.04 5.04 15.25
C PHE A 61 14.09 6.17 14.22
N LEU A 62 13.91 5.84 12.94
CA LEU A 62 13.86 6.82 11.86
C LEU A 62 12.66 7.75 12.00
N ASP A 63 11.48 7.22 12.33
CA ASP A 63 10.27 8.00 12.60
C ASP A 63 10.49 8.96 13.78
N ARG A 64 11.06 8.48 14.90
CA ARG A 64 11.39 9.33 16.08
C ARG A 64 12.39 10.42 15.73
N ARG A 65 13.37 10.14 14.86
CA ARG A 65 14.36 11.12 14.40
C ARG A 65 13.69 12.16 13.51
N GLN A 66 12.81 11.74 12.60
CA GLN A 66 12.06 12.64 11.74
C GLN A 66 11.09 13.53 12.53
N ASP A 67 10.43 13.00 13.56
CA ASP A 67 9.58 13.77 14.47
C ASP A 67 10.36 14.84 15.23
N ARG A 68 11.58 14.52 15.69
CA ARG A 68 12.46 15.51 16.34
C ARG A 68 12.86 16.64 15.39
N LEU A 69 13.21 16.31 14.14
CA LEU A 69 13.51 17.31 13.12
C LEU A 69 12.28 18.18 12.80
N GLN A 70 11.09 17.59 12.69
CA GLN A 70 9.85 18.35 12.48
C GLN A 70 9.51 19.26 13.67
N ARG A 71 9.74 18.82 14.91
CA ARG A 71 9.52 19.67 16.10
C ARG A 71 10.49 20.84 16.17
N ALA A 72 11.77 20.61 15.83
CA ALA A 72 12.76 21.68 15.75
C ALA A 72 12.36 22.73 14.70
N GLN A 73 11.91 22.28 13.52
CA GLN A 73 11.40 23.16 12.46
C GLN A 73 10.16 23.96 12.90
N CYS A 74 9.23 23.34 13.62
CA CYS A 74 8.03 24.02 14.10
C CYS A 74 8.31 25.06 15.20
N CYS A 75 9.35 24.89 16.02
CA CYS A 75 9.76 25.91 16.99
C CYS A 75 10.23 27.20 16.29
N GLU A 76 10.99 27.07 15.20
CA GLU A 76 11.44 28.21 14.39
C GLU A 76 10.27 28.93 13.69
N ASP A 77 9.26 28.19 13.22
CA ASP A 77 8.06 28.76 12.58
C ASP A 77 7.10 29.42 13.59
N SER A 78 7.08 28.95 14.85
CA SER A 78 6.18 29.46 15.90
C SER A 78 6.64 30.81 16.47
N GLU A 79 7.94 31.09 16.46
CA GLU A 79 8.49 32.43 16.79
C GLU A 79 8.11 33.47 15.72
N GLN A 80 7.98 33.06 14.46
CA GLN A 80 7.57 33.93 13.35
C GLN A 80 6.05 34.15 13.28
N ALA A 81 5.24 33.17 13.72
CA ALA A 81 3.78 33.26 13.70
C ALA A 81 3.18 34.13 14.82
N ALA A 82 3.89 34.28 15.96
CA ALA A 82 3.44 35.11 17.09
C ALA A 82 3.31 36.61 16.77
N GLN A 83 3.87 37.07 15.65
CA GLN A 83 3.80 38.47 15.20
C GLN A 83 2.63 38.79 14.27
N ARG A 84 1.78 37.82 13.88
CA ARG A 84 0.77 38.05 12.84
C ARG A 84 -0.60 37.42 13.13
N GLY A 85 -1.36 38.07 14.02
CA GLY A 85 -2.81 38.23 13.82
C GLY A 85 -3.76 37.43 14.72
N GLN A 86 -4.44 38.18 15.59
CA GLN A 86 -5.70 37.87 16.28
C GLN A 86 -6.94 37.98 15.36
N LYS A 87 -8.02 37.24 15.73
CA LYS A 87 -9.46 37.38 15.39
C LYS A 87 -9.89 37.05 13.94
N THR A 88 -11.04 36.42 13.63
CA THR A 88 -12.27 36.01 14.35
C THR A 88 -12.99 34.82 13.66
N SER A 89 -13.84 34.16 14.45
CA SER A 89 -15.00 33.28 14.21
C SER A 89 -15.75 33.37 12.87
N GLU A 90 -16.11 32.21 12.28
CA GLU A 90 -17.48 31.65 12.13
C GLU A 90 -17.57 30.61 10.99
N ASP A 91 -18.53 29.68 11.13
CA ASP A 91 -18.77 28.47 10.33
C ASP A 91 -18.66 28.66 8.81
N ASN A 92 -17.73 27.95 8.18
CA ASN A 92 -17.77 27.70 6.75
C ASN A 92 -16.93 26.47 6.38
N TRP A 93 -17.53 25.55 5.60
CA TRP A 93 -16.83 24.39 5.05
C TRP A 93 -15.68 24.86 4.15
N ARG A 94 -14.44 24.44 4.45
CA ARG A 94 -13.26 24.87 3.69
C ARG A 94 -12.41 23.70 3.18
N HIS A 95 -12.15 23.73 1.88
CA HIS A 95 -11.04 23.05 1.23
C HIS A 95 -9.76 23.85 1.54
N VAL A 96 -8.75 23.22 2.16
CA VAL A 96 -7.54 23.92 2.61
C VAL A 96 -6.31 23.29 1.97
N THR A 97 -5.73 23.97 0.97
CA THR A 97 -4.38 23.67 0.46
C THR A 97 -3.39 24.67 1.08
N SER A 98 -2.38 24.16 1.80
CA SER A 98 -1.40 24.96 2.53
C SER A 98 -0.16 25.26 1.69
N ARG A 99 0.35 26.50 1.83
CA ARG A 99 1.37 27.19 1.03
C ARG A 99 2.78 26.55 1.01
N ARG A 100 3.54 26.97 -0.01
CA ARG A 100 4.89 26.54 -0.46
C ARG A 100 5.98 26.67 0.62
N GLY A 101 6.82 25.63 0.73
CA GLY A 101 8.07 25.59 1.50
C GLY A 101 9.12 24.71 0.80
N LYS A 102 10.40 25.07 0.92
CA LYS A 102 11.51 24.79 -0.01
C LYS A 102 11.99 23.32 -0.08
N SER A 103 12.54 22.96 -1.24
CA SER A 103 13.07 21.66 -1.69
C SER A 103 14.29 21.16 -0.91
N MET A 104 14.33 19.86 -0.58
CA MET A 104 15.53 19.17 -0.07
C MET A 104 15.71 17.78 -0.74
N ARG A 105 16.98 17.41 -0.97
CA ARG A 105 17.47 16.35 -1.88
C ARG A 105 17.07 14.91 -1.49
N GLN A 106 16.85 14.07 -2.51
CA GLN A 106 16.50 12.64 -2.42
C GLN A 106 17.66 11.76 -1.92
N VAL A 107 17.34 10.78 -1.08
CA VAL A 107 18.21 9.64 -0.71
C VAL A 107 17.53 8.36 -1.20
N HIS A 108 18.31 7.50 -1.84
CA HIS A 108 17.89 6.27 -2.51
C HIS A 108 17.77 5.12 -1.50
N VAL A 109 16.69 4.33 -1.54
CA VAL A 109 16.49 3.14 -0.69
C VAL A 109 15.90 2.01 -1.55
N GLN A 110 16.51 0.81 -1.44
CA GLN A 110 16.27 -0.36 -2.27
C GLN A 110 14.86 -0.97 -2.09
N GLU A 111 14.36 -1.48 -3.21
CA GLU A 111 12.99 -1.96 -3.47
C GLU A 111 12.73 -3.38 -2.93
N THR A 112 11.51 -3.61 -2.43
CA THR A 112 10.94 -4.96 -2.31
C THR A 112 9.65 -5.03 -3.13
N HIS A 113 9.65 -5.98 -4.07
CA HIS A 113 8.69 -6.11 -5.16
C HIS A 113 7.31 -6.60 -4.65
N ILE A 114 6.25 -5.80 -4.85
CA ILE A 114 4.86 -6.32 -4.81
C ILE A 114 4.47 -6.65 -6.24
N GLN A 115 3.99 -7.86 -6.49
CA GLN A 115 3.46 -8.21 -7.79
C GLN A 115 2.08 -7.57 -8.00
N MET A 116 2.06 -6.54 -8.85
CA MET A 116 0.87 -5.88 -9.35
C MET A 116 0.56 -6.48 -10.74
N SER A 117 -0.54 -7.20 -10.92
CA SER A 117 -0.97 -7.66 -12.25
C SER A 117 -2.28 -6.97 -12.63
N ASN A 118 -2.26 -6.25 -13.75
CA ASN A 118 -3.47 -5.77 -14.42
C ASN A 118 -3.42 -6.25 -15.88
N ARG A 119 -4.53 -6.81 -16.36
CA ARG A 119 -4.62 -7.59 -17.62
C ARG A 119 -4.90 -6.73 -18.86
N PHE A 120 -4.88 -5.41 -18.74
CA PHE A 120 -5.20 -4.52 -19.86
C PHE A 120 -3.92 -3.95 -20.48
N HIS A 121 -3.72 -4.22 -21.77
CA HIS A 121 -2.57 -3.73 -22.53
C HIS A 121 -2.74 -2.23 -22.83
N VAL A 122 -1.64 -1.49 -22.78
CA VAL A 122 -1.57 -0.10 -23.22
C VAL A 122 -1.85 -0.06 -24.72
N LEU A 123 -2.88 0.67 -25.14
CA LEU A 123 -3.00 1.04 -26.56
C LEU A 123 -1.91 2.07 -26.85
N SER A 124 -0.88 1.63 -27.57
CA SER A 124 0.10 2.53 -28.18
C SER A 124 -0.68 3.50 -29.08
N THR A 125 -0.70 4.77 -28.71
CA THR A 125 -1.18 5.82 -29.60
C THR A 125 -0.16 5.95 -30.73
N GLY A 126 -0.41 5.19 -31.80
CA GLY A 126 0.22 5.43 -33.09
C GLY A 126 -0.10 6.85 -33.52
N THR A 127 0.96 7.61 -33.78
CA THR A 127 0.93 8.87 -34.51
C THR A 127 0.10 8.71 -35.77
N SER A 128 -1.05 9.37 -35.82
CA SER A 128 -1.81 9.59 -37.04
C SER A 128 -1.49 11.01 -37.50
N ALA A 129 -0.52 11.14 -38.41
CA ALA A 129 -0.47 12.24 -39.36
C ALA A 129 -1.03 11.67 -40.66
N GLU A 130 -2.15 12.21 -41.13
CA GLU A 130 -2.70 11.88 -42.43
C GLU A 130 -2.03 12.70 -43.54
N SER A 131 -2.07 12.11 -44.73
CA SER A 131 -2.13 12.69 -46.08
C SER A 131 -0.84 12.72 -46.93
N GLY A 132 -0.91 11.97 -48.03
CA GLY A 132 0.02 11.95 -49.18
C GLY A 132 -0.14 10.66 -49.99
N VAL A 133 -0.63 10.77 -51.22
CA VAL A 133 -1.22 9.71 -52.07
C VAL A 133 -0.33 9.45 -53.32
N ASN A 134 -0.32 8.19 -53.82
CA ASN A 134 0.21 7.64 -55.10
C ASN A 134 1.76 7.55 -55.23
N ASP A 135 2.40 6.57 -55.90
CA ASP A 135 2.01 5.55 -56.88
C ASP A 135 3.07 4.40 -56.91
N ALA A 136 2.81 3.35 -57.69
CA ALA A 136 3.49 2.05 -57.84
C ALA A 136 4.99 2.02 -58.22
N SER A 137 5.72 0.98 -57.76
CA SER A 137 6.31 -0.11 -58.57
C SER A 137 7.51 -0.83 -57.91
N GLU A 138 7.49 -2.16 -58.07
CA GLU A 138 8.55 -3.18 -58.18
C GLU A 138 9.98 -2.98 -57.60
N GLY A 139 10.46 -4.03 -56.91
CA GLY A 139 11.72 -4.68 -57.29
C GLY A 139 12.95 -4.54 -56.37
N THR A 140 13.31 -5.68 -55.77
CA THR A 140 14.68 -6.23 -55.69
C THR A 140 15.63 -5.81 -54.54
N GLU A 141 16.41 -6.83 -54.18
CA GLU A 141 17.36 -7.05 -53.09
C GLU A 141 18.61 -6.15 -53.07
N GLN A 142 19.29 -6.16 -51.91
CA GLN A 142 20.75 -6.13 -51.63
C GLN A 142 21.04 -5.18 -50.44
N LYS A 143 21.37 -5.67 -49.24
CA LYS A 143 22.67 -6.18 -48.75
C LYS A 143 23.83 -5.24 -49.10
N GLU A 144 24.31 -4.48 -48.11
CA GLU A 144 25.74 -4.21 -47.84
C GLU A 144 25.93 -3.27 -46.64
N THR A 145 26.56 -3.79 -45.58
CA THR A 145 27.56 -3.08 -44.74
C THR A 145 28.95 -3.49 -45.29
N PRO A 146 30.12 -2.90 -44.94
CA PRO A 146 30.46 -2.10 -43.74
C PRO A 146 31.51 -0.97 -44.00
N LEU A 147 32.20 -0.51 -42.94
CA LEU A 147 33.56 0.11 -42.83
C LEU A 147 33.51 1.44 -42.06
N ILE A 148 33.79 1.44 -40.75
CA ILE A 148 35.12 1.60 -40.11
C ILE A 148 35.83 2.88 -40.57
N GLY A 149 35.73 3.92 -39.74
CA GLY A 149 36.64 5.05 -39.65
C GLY A 149 36.78 5.44 -38.17
N ARG A 150 38.01 5.43 -37.66
CA ARG A 150 38.36 5.55 -36.23
C ARG A 150 39.25 6.80 -36.06
N HIS A 151 39.09 7.49 -34.93
CA HIS A 151 39.86 8.65 -34.43
C HIS A 151 39.47 10.00 -35.09
N GLU A 152 39.24 11.12 -34.40
CA GLU A 152 39.95 11.69 -33.25
C GLU A 152 39.07 12.51 -32.29
N MET A 153 39.66 12.78 -31.13
CA MET A 153 39.15 13.41 -29.92
C MET A 153 39.20 14.94 -30.02
N HIS A 154 38.05 15.60 -29.92
CA HIS A 154 37.95 17.01 -29.56
C HIS A 154 36.76 17.22 -28.61
N SER A 155 37.06 17.58 -27.35
CA SER A 155 36.08 18.27 -26.50
C SER A 155 36.07 19.75 -26.88
N PRO A 156 34.88 20.37 -26.95
CA PRO A 156 34.54 21.30 -25.87
C PRO A 156 33.07 21.25 -25.42
N ARG A 157 32.88 21.75 -24.20
CA ARG A 157 31.65 22.16 -23.49
C ARG A 157 30.69 22.89 -24.46
N ASP A 158 29.36 22.80 -24.38
CA ASP A 158 28.50 23.32 -23.32
C ASP A 158 27.01 23.08 -23.69
N GLY A 159 26.11 23.10 -22.70
CA GLY A 159 24.74 23.61 -22.89
C GLY A 159 23.76 22.87 -23.82
N GLY A 160 23.28 21.69 -23.43
CA GLY A 160 22.14 21.02 -24.04
C GLY A 160 21.06 20.69 -23.01
N SER A 161 20.31 21.72 -22.57
CA SER A 161 19.14 21.58 -21.71
C SER A 161 18.12 20.64 -22.36
N THR A 162 18.13 19.37 -21.97
CA THR A 162 17.01 18.48 -22.23
C THR A 162 15.87 18.98 -21.34
N THR A 163 15.00 19.78 -21.92
CA THR A 163 13.68 20.08 -21.37
C THR A 163 12.90 18.78 -21.30
N THR A 164 13.15 18.00 -20.26
CA THR A 164 12.29 16.89 -19.88
C THR A 164 10.92 17.52 -19.58
N THR A 165 9.95 17.26 -20.45
CA THR A 165 8.55 17.57 -20.16
C THR A 165 8.23 17.04 -18.76
N PRO A 166 7.70 17.86 -17.83
CA PRO A 166 7.46 17.41 -16.48
C PRO A 166 6.55 16.18 -16.52
N LYS A 167 7.05 15.02 -16.06
CA LYS A 167 6.23 13.80 -15.94
C LYS A 167 5.00 14.16 -15.12
N ARG A 168 3.81 14.14 -15.74
CA ARG A 168 2.55 14.42 -15.04
C ARG A 168 2.42 13.43 -13.89
N ARG A 169 2.47 13.95 -12.67
CA ARG A 169 2.32 13.16 -11.46
C ARG A 169 0.88 12.69 -11.36
N ARG A 170 0.71 11.43 -11.00
CA ARG A 170 -0.60 10.79 -10.93
C ARG A 170 -1.41 11.37 -9.77
N ARG A 171 -2.68 11.72 -10.03
CA ARG A 171 -3.61 12.21 -9.01
C ARG A 171 -3.94 11.10 -8.00
N VAL A 172 -3.93 11.45 -6.72
CA VAL A 172 -4.31 10.59 -5.59
C VAL A 172 -5.48 11.23 -4.87
N VAL A 173 -6.52 10.46 -4.63
CA VAL A 173 -7.66 10.86 -3.80
C VAL A 173 -7.89 9.80 -2.73
N VAL A 174 -7.84 10.19 -1.47
CA VAL A 174 -8.19 9.34 -0.33
C VAL A 174 -9.53 9.80 0.20
N VAL A 175 -10.56 8.96 0.17
CA VAL A 175 -11.92 9.31 0.61
C VAL A 175 -12.34 8.41 1.76
N GLY A 176 -12.98 8.97 2.77
CA GLY A 176 -13.42 8.18 3.90
C GLY A 176 -14.14 8.97 4.96
N ASP A 177 -14.46 8.30 6.06
CA ASP A 177 -15.24 8.85 7.15
C ASP A 177 -14.40 9.71 8.13
N SER A 178 -14.91 9.95 9.34
CA SER A 178 -14.25 10.76 10.36
C SER A 178 -12.88 10.21 10.80
N LEU A 179 -12.58 8.93 10.53
CA LEU A 179 -11.30 8.31 10.89
C LEU A 179 -10.12 8.88 10.08
N LEU A 180 -10.37 9.43 8.89
CA LEU A 180 -9.33 10.11 8.10
C LEU A 180 -8.94 11.47 8.66
N ARG A 181 -9.74 12.06 9.55
CA ARG A 181 -9.48 13.41 10.08
C ARG A 181 -8.16 13.45 10.84
N GLY A 182 -7.23 14.28 10.38
CA GLY A 182 -5.88 14.44 10.96
C GLY A 182 -4.80 13.56 10.31
N THR A 183 -5.12 12.83 9.25
CA THR A 183 -4.15 12.04 8.45
C THR A 183 -3.62 12.77 7.22
N GLU A 184 -4.21 13.93 6.89
CA GLU A 184 -3.99 14.69 5.66
C GLU A 184 -2.54 15.12 5.52
N SER A 185 -1.92 15.51 6.64
CA SER A 185 -0.50 15.87 6.68
C SER A 185 0.39 14.73 6.21
N SER A 186 0.22 13.52 6.74
CA SER A 186 1.07 12.37 6.37
C SER A 186 0.91 11.98 4.90
N ILE A 187 -0.32 12.06 4.37
CA ILE A 187 -0.65 11.61 3.02
C ILE A 187 -0.27 12.66 1.96
N CYS A 188 -0.60 13.93 2.20
CA CYS A 188 -0.49 15.01 1.21
C CYS A 188 0.84 15.75 1.23
N ARG A 189 1.59 15.77 2.34
CA ARG A 189 2.89 16.49 2.43
C ARG A 189 3.86 16.17 1.28
N PRO A 190 4.00 14.91 0.82
CA PRO A 190 4.93 14.61 -0.28
C PRO A 190 4.55 15.22 -1.63
N ASP A 191 3.26 15.52 -1.85
CA ASP A 191 2.77 16.11 -3.10
C ASP A 191 1.38 16.73 -2.89
N ARG A 192 1.35 17.99 -2.45
CA ARG A 192 0.10 18.70 -2.09
C ARG A 192 -0.76 19.08 -3.28
N GLU A 193 -0.18 19.14 -4.48
CA GLU A 193 -0.89 19.52 -5.70
C GLU A 193 -1.63 18.32 -6.30
N ASN A 194 -1.07 17.11 -6.15
CA ASN A 194 -1.64 15.89 -6.74
C ASN A 194 -2.22 14.92 -5.72
N ARG A 195 -2.20 15.22 -4.42
CA ARG A 195 -2.79 14.35 -3.38
C ARG A 195 -3.82 15.09 -2.55
N GLU A 196 -4.97 14.47 -2.40
CA GLU A 196 -6.09 15.00 -1.65
C GLU A 196 -6.65 13.96 -0.69
N VAL A 197 -7.02 14.39 0.51
CA VAL A 197 -7.77 13.60 1.49
C VAL A 197 -9.12 14.25 1.70
N CYS A 198 -10.19 13.52 1.39
CA CYS A 198 -11.58 13.92 1.56
C CYS A 198 -12.16 13.21 2.78
N CYS A 199 -12.19 13.91 3.91
CA CYS A 199 -12.79 13.44 5.16
C CYS A 199 -14.27 13.81 5.22
N LEU A 200 -15.13 12.80 5.36
CA LEU A 200 -16.59 12.91 5.35
C LEU A 200 -17.16 12.39 6.68
N PRO A 201 -17.24 13.23 7.73
CA PRO A 201 -17.66 12.79 9.05
C PRO A 201 -19.08 12.20 9.02
N GLY A 202 -19.25 11.01 9.62
CA GLY A 202 -20.53 10.31 9.66
C GLY A 202 -20.95 9.64 8.34
N ALA A 203 -20.16 9.77 7.27
CA ALA A 203 -20.49 9.20 5.97
C ALA A 203 -20.55 7.67 6.02
N ARG A 204 -21.53 7.15 5.30
CA ARG A 204 -21.75 5.76 4.96
C ARG A 204 -21.26 5.47 3.55
N ILE A 205 -21.26 4.20 3.16
CA ILE A 205 -20.80 3.77 1.83
C ILE A 205 -21.62 4.45 0.71
N HIS A 206 -22.93 4.58 0.88
CA HIS A 206 -23.79 5.25 -0.09
C HIS A 206 -23.44 6.74 -0.25
N ASP A 207 -23.17 7.47 0.84
CA ASP A 207 -22.76 8.89 0.79
C ASP A 207 -21.48 9.08 -0.03
N VAL A 208 -20.51 8.19 0.13
CA VAL A 208 -19.26 8.21 -0.66
C VAL A 208 -19.57 7.95 -2.14
N THR A 209 -20.46 7.01 -2.44
CA THR A 209 -20.87 6.68 -3.81
C THR A 209 -21.44 7.90 -4.54
N GLU A 210 -22.29 8.68 -3.86
CA GLU A 210 -22.88 9.90 -4.42
C GLU A 210 -21.88 11.03 -4.60
N ARG A 211 -20.85 11.10 -3.74
CA ARG A 211 -19.89 12.19 -3.73
C ARG A 211 -18.73 12.01 -4.70
N LEU A 212 -18.38 10.76 -5.06
CA LEU A 212 -17.27 10.43 -5.97
C LEU A 212 -17.20 11.25 -7.27
N PRO A 213 -18.30 11.49 -8.02
CA PRO A 213 -18.26 12.26 -9.26
C PRO A 213 -17.78 13.70 -9.09
N ARG A 214 -17.90 14.27 -7.88
CA ARG A 214 -17.42 15.62 -7.58
C ARG A 214 -15.93 15.65 -7.19
N LEU A 215 -15.38 14.51 -6.81
CA LEU A 215 -14.00 14.38 -6.32
C LEU A 215 -13.02 14.01 -7.45
N ILE A 216 -13.49 13.27 -8.45
CA ILE A 216 -12.67 12.83 -9.59
C ILE A 216 -13.02 13.69 -10.79
N LYS A 217 -12.04 14.43 -11.32
CA LYS A 217 -12.24 15.30 -12.49
C LYS A 217 -12.06 14.48 -13.77
N PRO A 218 -12.78 14.79 -14.87
CA PRO A 218 -12.54 14.18 -16.17
C PRO A 218 -11.10 14.36 -16.69
N SER A 219 -10.40 15.40 -16.23
CA SER A 219 -9.00 15.67 -16.56
C SER A 219 -8.00 14.79 -15.80
N ASP A 220 -8.43 14.09 -14.74
CA ASP A 220 -7.57 13.24 -13.92
C ASP A 220 -7.31 11.93 -14.69
N ARG A 221 -6.13 11.83 -15.31
CA ARG A 221 -5.75 10.63 -16.07
C ARG A 221 -5.37 9.49 -15.12
N TYR A 222 -6.16 8.41 -15.13
CA TYR A 222 -5.95 7.19 -14.37
C TYR A 222 -5.62 7.43 -12.88
N PRO A 223 -6.50 8.06 -12.09
CA PRO A 223 -6.19 8.42 -10.70
C PRO A 223 -6.00 7.20 -9.81
N PHE A 224 -5.32 7.39 -8.68
CA PHE A 224 -5.29 6.41 -7.58
C PHE A 224 -6.31 6.81 -6.52
N LEU A 225 -7.27 5.92 -6.24
CA LEU A 225 -8.36 6.11 -5.30
C LEU A 225 -8.21 5.16 -4.12
N LEU A 226 -8.14 5.70 -2.90
CA LEU A 226 -8.10 4.93 -1.65
C LEU A 226 -9.36 5.22 -0.84
N LEU A 227 -10.11 4.17 -0.52
CA LEU A 227 -11.43 4.29 0.11
C LEU A 227 -11.40 3.70 1.52
N HIS A 228 -11.69 4.52 2.52
CA HIS A 228 -11.83 4.11 3.92
C HIS A 228 -13.23 4.47 4.44
N VAL A 229 -14.19 3.59 4.19
CA VAL A 229 -15.60 3.77 4.57
C VAL A 229 -16.19 2.42 4.97
N GLY A 230 -17.25 2.44 5.78
CA GLY A 230 -18.00 1.26 6.21
C GLY A 230 -18.21 1.20 7.71
N THR A 231 -17.41 1.95 8.49
CA THR A 231 -17.51 1.96 9.96
C THR A 231 -18.91 2.33 10.42
N ASN A 232 -19.51 3.38 9.84
CA ASN A 232 -20.85 3.84 10.20
C ASN A 232 -21.96 2.88 9.76
N ASP A 233 -21.76 2.15 8.66
CA ASP A 233 -22.71 1.17 8.15
C ASP A 233 -22.82 -0.05 9.08
N THR A 234 -21.69 -0.47 9.66
CA THR A 234 -21.66 -1.57 10.66
C THR A 234 -22.38 -1.25 11.96
N ALA A 235 -22.86 -0.03 12.18
CA ALA A 235 -23.68 0.29 13.36
C ALA A 235 -25.01 -0.47 13.36
N LYS A 236 -25.56 -0.79 12.18
CA LYS A 236 -26.77 -1.62 12.03
C LYS A 236 -26.38 -3.07 11.70
N ASN A 237 -27.20 -4.04 12.12
CA ASN A 237 -26.98 -5.46 11.81
C ASN A 237 -27.57 -5.85 10.47
N ASP A 238 -26.97 -5.35 9.39
CA ASP A 238 -27.51 -5.51 8.05
C ASP A 238 -26.37 -5.77 7.05
N LEU A 239 -25.84 -6.99 7.09
CA LEU A 239 -24.71 -7.40 6.24
C LEU A 239 -25.08 -7.33 4.75
N GLU A 240 -26.30 -7.74 4.40
CA GLU A 240 -26.78 -7.71 3.02
C GLU A 240 -26.77 -6.29 2.47
N ARG A 241 -27.31 -5.32 3.22
CA ARG A 241 -27.27 -3.91 2.81
C ARG A 241 -25.85 -3.36 2.71
N ILE A 242 -24.99 -3.64 3.69
CA ILE A 242 -23.58 -3.18 3.68
C ILE A 242 -22.88 -3.68 2.41
N THR A 243 -23.04 -4.97 2.10
CA THR A 243 -22.41 -5.57 0.91
C THR A 243 -23.01 -5.03 -0.39
N ALA A 244 -24.33 -4.81 -0.44
CA ALA A 244 -25.00 -4.18 -1.59
C ALA A 244 -24.48 -2.74 -1.83
N ASP A 245 -24.28 -1.96 -0.77
CA ASP A 245 -23.75 -0.60 -0.87
C ASP A 245 -22.31 -0.60 -1.41
N TYR A 246 -21.46 -1.54 -0.97
CA TYR A 246 -20.11 -1.70 -1.56
C TYR A 246 -20.16 -2.10 -3.04
N VAL A 247 -21.10 -2.98 -3.42
CA VAL A 247 -21.28 -3.35 -4.83
C VAL A 247 -21.70 -2.14 -5.66
N ALA A 248 -22.63 -1.32 -5.18
CA ALA A 248 -23.05 -0.08 -5.83
C ALA A 248 -21.89 0.91 -5.98
N LEU A 249 -21.10 1.08 -4.91
CA LEU A 249 -19.88 1.88 -4.91
C LEU A 249 -18.88 1.38 -5.98
N GLY A 250 -18.61 0.07 -6.01
CA GLY A 250 -17.72 -0.56 -7.01
C GLY A 250 -18.16 -0.30 -8.45
N ARG A 251 -19.46 -0.45 -8.75
CA ARG A 251 -20.02 -0.15 -10.08
C ARG A 251 -19.80 1.32 -10.45
N ARG A 252 -20.02 2.23 -9.49
CA ARG A 252 -19.80 3.67 -9.72
C ARG A 252 -18.34 3.98 -10.01
N ILE A 253 -17.41 3.33 -9.31
CA ILE A 253 -15.98 3.60 -9.46
C ILE A 253 -15.42 3.13 -10.80
N LYS A 254 -15.94 2.03 -11.35
CA LYS A 254 -15.50 1.51 -12.67
C LYS A 254 -15.63 2.53 -13.81
N ALA A 255 -16.51 3.53 -13.66
CA ALA A 255 -16.66 4.60 -14.64
C ALA A 255 -15.50 5.61 -14.67
N PHE A 256 -14.62 5.63 -13.65
CA PHE A 256 -13.57 6.65 -13.52
C PHE A 256 -12.18 6.19 -13.97
N GLU A 257 -12.04 4.99 -14.53
CA GLU A 257 -10.75 4.41 -14.94
C GLU A 257 -9.66 4.60 -13.88
N ALA A 258 -9.98 4.30 -12.61
CA ALA A 258 -9.09 4.53 -11.49
C ALA A 258 -8.43 3.23 -11.02
N GLN A 259 -7.21 3.31 -10.47
CA GLN A 259 -6.73 2.25 -9.60
C GLN A 259 -7.33 2.45 -8.22
N VAL A 260 -8.00 1.42 -7.72
CA VAL A 260 -8.79 1.52 -6.49
C VAL A 260 -8.23 0.59 -5.45
N VAL A 261 -8.12 1.08 -4.21
CA VAL A 261 -7.84 0.26 -3.04
C VAL A 261 -8.89 0.54 -1.97
N PHE A 262 -9.55 -0.51 -1.50
CA PHE A 262 -10.41 -0.45 -0.33
C PHE A 262 -9.58 -0.74 0.92
N SER A 263 -9.61 0.17 1.87
CA SER A 263 -9.08 -0.05 3.20
C SER A 263 -10.08 -0.87 4.02
N SER A 264 -9.59 -1.87 4.74
CA SER A 264 -10.36 -2.57 5.77
C SER A 264 -10.97 -1.58 6.78
N ILE A 265 -12.18 -1.91 7.24
CA ILE A 265 -12.87 -1.22 8.33
C ILE A 265 -12.10 -1.50 9.62
N LEU A 266 -11.80 -0.47 10.41
CA LEU A 266 -11.09 -0.62 11.66
C LEU A 266 -11.99 -1.28 12.73
N PRO A 267 -11.42 -2.05 13.67
CA PRO A 267 -12.15 -2.55 14.83
C PRO A 267 -12.74 -1.40 15.65
N VAL A 268 -13.85 -1.67 16.32
CA VAL A 268 -14.44 -0.76 17.30
C VAL A 268 -14.45 -1.44 18.68
N ALA A 269 -14.73 -0.71 19.74
CA ALA A 269 -14.80 -1.23 21.10
C ALA A 269 -16.06 -0.72 21.80
N GLY A 270 -16.81 -1.60 22.46
CA GLY A 270 -17.97 -1.22 23.27
C GLY A 270 -19.14 -0.60 22.49
N LYS A 271 -19.21 -0.79 21.17
CA LYS A 271 -20.24 -0.18 20.30
C LYS A 271 -21.40 -1.10 19.94
N GLY A 272 -21.79 -1.96 20.87
CA GLY A 272 -22.91 -2.89 20.74
C GLY A 272 -22.47 -4.33 20.50
N ARG A 273 -23.30 -5.27 20.97
CA ARG A 273 -23.02 -6.71 20.87
C ARG A 273 -22.86 -7.13 19.40
N GLY A 274 -21.75 -7.81 19.12
CA GLY A 274 -21.49 -8.41 17.81
C GLY A 274 -21.03 -7.45 16.71
N ARG A 275 -20.84 -6.15 16.98
CA ARG A 275 -20.34 -5.22 15.96
C ARG A 275 -18.93 -5.57 15.48
N ASP A 276 -18.06 -6.01 16.38
CA ASP A 276 -16.67 -6.38 16.02
C ASP A 276 -16.65 -7.63 15.14
N ARG A 277 -17.47 -8.63 15.47
CA ARG A 277 -17.69 -9.81 14.63
C ARG A 277 -18.23 -9.43 13.25
N ARG A 278 -19.19 -8.51 13.19
CA ARG A 278 -19.72 -8.00 11.92
C ARG A 278 -18.66 -7.30 11.09
N ILE A 279 -17.79 -6.50 11.71
CA ILE A 279 -16.67 -5.85 11.03
C ILE A 279 -15.73 -6.90 10.42
N VAL A 280 -15.43 -7.98 11.14
CA VAL A 280 -14.65 -9.10 10.62
C VAL A 280 -15.34 -9.74 9.41
N GLU A 281 -16.63 -10.08 9.53
CA GLU A 281 -17.42 -10.68 8.45
C GLU A 281 -17.48 -9.77 7.20
N VAL A 282 -17.69 -8.47 7.39
CA VAL A 282 -17.69 -7.47 6.30
C VAL A 282 -16.31 -7.37 5.66
N ASN A 283 -15.23 -7.30 6.44
CA ASN A 283 -13.87 -7.20 5.91
C ASN A 283 -13.45 -8.45 5.13
N GLU A 284 -13.83 -9.64 5.59
CA GLU A 284 -13.58 -10.89 4.88
C GLU A 284 -14.35 -10.97 3.56
N TRP A 285 -15.62 -10.54 3.57
CA TRP A 285 -16.40 -10.41 2.34
C TRP A 285 -15.77 -9.39 1.40
N LEU A 286 -15.43 -8.19 1.89
CA LEU A 286 -14.88 -7.08 1.11
C LEU A 286 -13.55 -7.49 0.47
N ARG A 287 -12.68 -8.19 1.19
CA ARG A 287 -11.43 -8.74 0.67
C ARG A 287 -11.67 -9.69 -0.50
N ARG A 288 -12.60 -10.66 -0.34
CA ARG A 288 -12.92 -11.63 -1.40
C ARG A 288 -13.56 -10.95 -2.60
N TRP A 289 -14.48 -10.03 -2.36
CA TRP A 289 -15.15 -9.28 -3.41
C TRP A 289 -14.18 -8.37 -4.19
N CYS A 290 -13.30 -7.63 -3.51
CA CYS A 290 -12.27 -6.82 -4.16
C CYS A 290 -11.40 -7.65 -5.11
N ARG A 291 -10.95 -8.84 -4.69
CA ARG A 291 -10.18 -9.75 -5.55
C ARG A 291 -10.94 -10.16 -6.82
N ARG A 292 -12.25 -10.46 -6.70
CA ARG A 292 -13.08 -10.82 -7.86
C ARG A 292 -13.28 -9.66 -8.82
N GLU A 293 -13.45 -8.45 -8.29
CA GLU A 293 -13.73 -7.25 -9.08
C GLU A 293 -12.46 -6.58 -9.64
N GLY A 294 -11.27 -7.04 -9.26
CA GLY A 294 -10.00 -6.44 -9.66
C GLY A 294 -9.61 -5.19 -8.87
N PHE A 295 -10.19 -4.98 -7.68
CA PHE A 295 -9.81 -3.91 -6.77
C PHE A 295 -8.73 -4.37 -5.78
N GLY A 296 -7.90 -3.42 -5.32
CA GLY A 296 -7.00 -3.65 -4.20
C GLY A 296 -7.74 -3.69 -2.87
N PHE A 297 -7.24 -4.48 -1.93
CA PHE A 297 -7.71 -4.50 -0.55
C PHE A 297 -6.53 -4.30 0.41
N PHE A 298 -6.60 -3.30 1.27
CA PHE A 298 -5.58 -2.99 2.25
C PHE A 298 -6.03 -3.37 3.66
N ASP A 299 -5.41 -4.42 4.19
CA ASP A 299 -5.65 -4.90 5.54
C ASP A 299 -4.78 -4.15 6.56
N HIS A 300 -5.42 -3.62 7.61
CA HIS A 300 -4.74 -3.02 8.74
C HIS A 300 -4.29 -4.04 9.79
N GLY A 301 -4.78 -5.28 9.70
CA GLY A 301 -4.51 -6.33 10.68
C GLY A 301 -5.00 -5.93 12.07
N MET A 302 -4.24 -6.37 13.09
CA MET A 302 -4.66 -6.28 14.49
C MET A 302 -4.17 -5.01 15.21
N VAL A 303 -3.38 -4.15 14.54
CA VAL A 303 -2.74 -2.97 15.16
C VAL A 303 -3.75 -2.03 15.84
N PHE A 304 -4.96 -1.95 15.31
CA PHE A 304 -6.01 -1.07 15.83
C PHE A 304 -6.81 -1.64 17.00
N GLN A 305 -6.45 -2.86 17.46
CA GLN A 305 -6.95 -3.44 18.70
C GLN A 305 -6.01 -3.17 19.89
N GLU A 306 -4.82 -2.62 19.65
CA GLU A 306 -3.85 -2.31 20.70
C GLU A 306 -4.36 -1.18 21.63
N GLU A 307 -3.98 -1.26 22.90
CA GLU A 307 -4.31 -0.23 23.88
C GLU A 307 -3.75 1.15 23.50
N GLY A 308 -4.57 2.18 23.71
CA GLY A 308 -4.22 3.57 23.41
C GLY A 308 -4.30 3.96 21.94
N VAL A 309 -4.72 3.06 21.04
CA VAL A 309 -4.98 3.37 19.63
C VAL A 309 -6.39 3.92 19.41
N LEU A 310 -7.40 3.27 19.99
CA LEU A 310 -8.77 3.77 20.01
C LEU A 310 -8.97 4.76 21.17
N GLY A 311 -9.78 5.78 20.91
CA GLY A 311 -10.21 6.77 21.89
C GLY A 311 -11.18 6.17 22.91
N ARG A 312 -11.51 6.97 23.93
CA ARG A 312 -12.45 6.56 24.99
C ARG A 312 -13.83 6.18 24.47
N ASP A 313 -14.21 6.74 23.33
CA ASP A 313 -15.47 6.39 22.69
C ASP A 313 -15.44 5.02 22.01
N GLY A 314 -14.28 4.36 21.90
CA GLY A 314 -14.13 3.05 21.26
C GLY A 314 -14.40 3.06 19.76
N LEU A 315 -14.39 4.23 19.11
CA LEU A 315 -14.67 4.37 17.68
C LEU A 315 -13.60 5.22 17.00
N HIS A 316 -13.34 6.41 17.52
CA HIS A 316 -12.38 7.33 16.91
C HIS A 316 -10.97 7.02 17.36
N LEU A 317 -10.00 7.30 16.50
CA LEU A 317 -8.58 7.11 16.80
C LEU A 317 -8.05 8.20 17.75
N THR A 318 -7.18 7.82 18.68
CA THR A 318 -6.36 8.76 19.46
C THR A 318 -5.35 9.47 18.56
N LYS A 319 -4.60 10.44 19.10
CA LYS A 319 -3.47 11.05 18.39
C LYS A 319 -2.45 10.00 17.92
N ARG A 320 -2.15 9.01 18.77
CA ARG A 320 -1.27 7.88 18.41
C ARG A 320 -1.89 7.05 17.30
N GLY A 321 -3.16 6.66 17.43
CA GLY A 321 -3.85 5.89 16.40
C GLY A 321 -3.92 6.59 15.04
N LYS A 322 -4.15 7.91 15.03
CA LYS A 322 -4.14 8.72 13.80
C LYS A 322 -2.76 8.79 13.15
N SER A 323 -1.69 8.89 13.96
CA SER A 323 -0.32 8.85 13.44
C SER A 323 -0.05 7.53 12.72
N ILE A 324 -0.35 6.41 13.38
CA ILE A 324 -0.21 5.06 12.81
C ILE A 324 -1.04 4.93 11.52
N PHE A 325 -2.31 5.32 11.57
CA PHE A 325 -3.22 5.21 10.45
C PHE A 325 -2.76 6.06 9.26
N GLY A 326 -2.44 7.34 9.49
CA GLY A 326 -1.93 8.24 8.47
C GLY A 326 -0.63 7.75 7.83
N SER A 327 0.33 7.25 8.63
CA SER A 327 1.58 6.69 8.11
C SER A 327 1.35 5.43 7.27
N ARG A 328 0.45 4.53 7.69
CA ARG A 328 0.09 3.33 6.89
C ARG A 328 -0.52 3.70 5.55
N LEU A 329 -1.49 4.64 5.53
CA LEU A 329 -2.11 5.09 4.28
C LEU A 329 -1.10 5.82 3.38
N ALA A 330 -0.24 6.66 3.95
CA ALA A 330 0.81 7.35 3.20
C ALA A 330 1.83 6.37 2.58
N ASN A 331 2.20 5.32 3.32
CA ASN A 331 3.09 4.26 2.82
C ASN A 331 2.43 3.46 1.69
N LEU A 332 1.14 3.13 1.82
CA LEU A 332 0.38 2.50 0.73
C LEU A 332 0.35 3.38 -0.53
N VAL A 333 0.02 4.66 -0.38
CA VAL A 333 0.00 5.62 -1.50
C VAL A 333 1.39 5.71 -2.15
N ARG A 334 2.47 5.76 -1.36
CA ARG A 334 3.83 5.79 -1.91
C ARG A 334 4.13 4.54 -2.75
N ARG A 335 3.77 3.35 -2.27
CA ARG A 335 3.99 2.07 -2.96
C ARG A 335 3.15 1.92 -4.22
N ALA A 336 2.00 2.56 -4.30
CA ALA A 336 1.12 2.50 -5.47
C ALA A 336 1.50 3.48 -6.58
N LEU A 337 2.39 4.43 -6.30
CA LEU A 337 2.85 5.45 -7.24
C LEU A 337 4.24 5.17 -7.83
N ASN A 338 4.98 4.22 -7.26
CA ASN A 338 6.28 3.75 -7.73
C ASN A 338 6.09 2.45 -8.51
#